data_AF-A0A1Y6FM66-F1
#
_entry.id   AF-A0A1Y6FM66-F1
#
_cell.length_a   1.000
_cell.length_b   1.000
_cell.length_c   1.000
_cell.angle_alpha   90.00
_cell.angle_beta   90.00
_cell.angle_gamma   90.00
#
_symmetry.space_group_name_H-M   'P 1'
#
loop_
_entity.id
_entity.type
_entity.pdbx_description
1 polymer ?
#
loop_
_entity_poly.entity_id
_entity_poly.type
_entity_poly.pdbx_seq_one_letter_code
_entity_poly.pdbx_strand_id
1 'polypeptide(L)'
;MPVIVGLKDLYYAVQTKDDSTGVAYSAPIKIAGLINAKISPSSESLTVYADDGPSEQINQLGTIGLELETKDLPLDVQAALLGHSIVGGVLIKKDTDIPPYVAIGYRSSKSNGKYRYMWLLKGKFDLPGQEDKTKEDKPSVQTPKIAGTFMKRDYDGQWQRVTDEDLSSYVPATGANWFTSVEQILDTTPPTVTIVPANNATTVAVGSSVVWTFNEPILASTVNKGNFLVQKADGSAQVAGTLVLDATLRIVTFTPSTNLTAATQYMAIATQGVQDVSGNALASPSVTKFTTV
;
A
#
# COMPACT_ATOMS: atom_id res chain seq x y z
N MET A 1 -22.88 9.26 -0.18
CA MET A 1 -21.86 8.25 -0.53
C MET A 1 -21.01 8.83 -1.66
N PRO A 2 -19.68 8.93 -1.51
CA PRO A 2 -18.82 9.44 -2.58
C PRO A 2 -18.87 8.50 -3.79
N VAL A 3 -18.94 9.07 -4.98
CA VAL A 3 -19.01 8.33 -6.25
C VAL A 3 -17.62 8.29 -6.91
N ILE A 4 -17.36 7.27 -7.72
CA ILE A 4 -16.13 7.18 -8.53
C ILE A 4 -16.26 8.18 -9.68
N VAL A 5 -15.27 9.07 -9.80
CA VAL A 5 -15.24 10.16 -10.78
C VAL A 5 -14.07 10.07 -11.75
N GLY A 6 -13.16 9.11 -11.56
CA GLY A 6 -12.04 8.90 -12.47
C GLY A 6 -11.24 7.64 -12.18
N LEU A 7 -10.40 7.26 -13.14
CA LEU A 7 -9.45 6.15 -13.06
C LEU A 7 -8.03 6.68 -13.22
N LYS A 8 -7.08 6.10 -12.51
CA LYS A 8 -5.67 6.51 -12.56
C LYS A 8 -4.75 5.34 -12.25
N ASP A 9 -3.51 5.47 -12.73
CA ASP A 9 -2.37 4.66 -12.33
C ASP A 9 -2.63 3.14 -12.44
N LEU A 10 -2.77 2.67 -13.68
CA LEU A 10 -2.83 1.25 -14.00
C LEU A 10 -1.44 0.63 -13.90
N TYR A 11 -1.35 -0.53 -13.26
CA TYR A 11 -0.16 -1.34 -13.12
C TYR A 11 -0.47 -2.78 -13.46
N TYR A 12 0.54 -3.50 -13.95
CA TYR A 12 0.52 -4.96 -14.04
C TYR A 12 1.72 -5.55 -13.32
N ALA A 13 1.59 -6.79 -12.88
CA ALA A 13 2.70 -7.56 -12.32
C ALA A 13 2.56 -9.02 -12.78
N VAL A 14 3.65 -9.61 -13.27
CA VAL A 14 3.65 -11.00 -13.73
C VAL A 14 3.73 -11.92 -12.52
N GLN A 15 2.84 -12.89 -12.44
CA GLN A 15 2.86 -13.92 -11.39
C GLN A 15 4.02 -14.88 -11.68
N THR A 16 4.95 -14.98 -10.73
CA THR A 16 6.13 -15.86 -10.82
C THR A 16 5.94 -17.15 -10.03
N LYS A 17 5.03 -17.15 -9.04
CA LYS A 17 4.71 -18.30 -8.21
C LYS A 17 3.27 -18.19 -7.69
N ASP A 18 2.54 -19.30 -7.70
CA ASP A 18 1.25 -19.47 -7.01
C ASP A 18 1.07 -20.96 -6.72
N ASP A 19 1.50 -21.39 -5.53
CA ASP A 19 1.36 -22.76 -5.05
C ASP A 19 0.94 -22.76 -3.57
N SER A 20 0.78 -23.96 -2.97
CA SER A 20 0.37 -24.10 -1.57
C SER A 20 1.39 -23.56 -0.56
N THR A 21 2.60 -23.23 -0.98
CA THR A 21 3.68 -22.69 -0.13
C THR A 21 3.78 -21.16 -0.18
N GLY A 22 3.14 -20.52 -1.16
CA GLY A 22 3.09 -19.07 -1.26
C GLY A 22 2.84 -18.57 -2.67
N VAL A 23 2.78 -17.25 -2.78
CA VAL A 23 2.64 -16.52 -4.04
C VAL A 23 3.81 -15.57 -4.21
N ALA A 24 4.19 -15.30 -5.46
CA ALA A 24 5.15 -14.24 -5.77
C ALA A 24 4.80 -13.57 -7.11
N TYR A 25 5.10 -12.28 -7.19
CA TYR A 25 4.91 -11.45 -8.37
C TYR A 25 6.19 -10.72 -8.72
N SER A 26 6.35 -10.35 -9.99
CA SER A 26 7.33 -9.36 -10.41
C SER A 26 7.01 -7.99 -9.81
N ALA A 27 7.99 -7.08 -9.83
CA ALA A 27 7.73 -5.68 -9.49
C ALA A 27 6.60 -5.12 -10.38
N PRO A 28 5.62 -4.38 -9.81
CA PRO A 28 4.56 -3.77 -10.61
C PRO A 28 5.11 -2.74 -11.62
N ILE A 29 4.67 -2.85 -12.87
CA ILE A 29 5.04 -1.95 -13.97
C ILE A 29 3.83 -1.14 -14.37
N LYS A 30 4.01 0.17 -14.51
CA LYS A 30 2.93 1.12 -14.84
C LYS A 30 2.55 1.05 -16.32
N ILE A 31 1.25 1.02 -16.60
CA ILE A 31 0.68 1.12 -17.96
C ILE A 31 0.14 2.54 -18.16
N ALA A 32 0.36 3.10 -19.36
CA ALA A 32 0.02 4.48 -19.67
C ALA A 32 -1.50 4.69 -19.91
N GLY A 33 -2.13 5.46 -19.02
CA GLY A 33 -3.41 6.11 -19.25
C GLY A 33 -4.61 5.17 -19.29
N LEU A 34 -5.11 4.74 -18.12
CA LEU A 34 -6.36 4.00 -18.01
C LEU A 34 -7.56 4.90 -18.32
N ILE A 35 -8.40 4.47 -19.27
CA ILE A 35 -9.61 5.17 -19.71
C ILE A 35 -10.85 4.49 -19.14
N ASN A 36 -10.91 3.16 -19.27
CA ASN A 36 -12.04 2.37 -18.80
C ASN A 36 -11.55 1.03 -18.22
N ALA A 37 -12.23 0.55 -17.17
CA ALA A 37 -12.00 -0.76 -16.59
C ALA A 37 -13.35 -1.38 -16.24
N LYS A 38 -13.70 -2.48 -16.90
CA LYS A 38 -14.92 -3.24 -16.69
C LYS A 38 -14.58 -4.61 -16.11
N ILE A 39 -15.09 -4.89 -14.93
CA ILE A 39 -14.93 -6.17 -14.24
C ILE A 39 -16.29 -6.88 -14.23
N SER A 40 -16.34 -8.10 -14.74
CA SER A 40 -17.55 -8.91 -14.91
C SER A 40 -17.35 -10.28 -14.25
N PRO A 41 -17.50 -10.39 -12.92
CA PRO A 41 -17.43 -11.68 -12.24
C PRO A 41 -18.66 -12.53 -12.61
N SER A 42 -18.44 -13.79 -13.00
CA SER A 42 -19.52 -14.77 -13.12
C SER A 42 -19.60 -15.65 -11.88
N SER A 43 -20.81 -16.12 -11.57
CA SER A 43 -21.06 -17.11 -10.52
C SER A 43 -21.97 -18.19 -11.08
N GLU A 44 -21.61 -19.45 -10.86
CA GLU A 44 -22.46 -20.59 -11.16
C GLU A 44 -23.24 -20.94 -9.89
N SER A 45 -24.56 -21.04 -10.00
CA SER A 45 -25.43 -21.46 -8.90
C SER A 45 -26.03 -22.84 -9.21
N LEU A 46 -25.73 -23.83 -8.39
CA LEU A 46 -26.38 -25.14 -8.46
C LEU A 46 -27.52 -25.16 -7.43
N THR A 47 -28.76 -25.28 -7.90
CA THR A 47 -29.94 -25.41 -7.03
C THR A 47 -30.23 -26.90 -6.84
N VAL A 48 -30.10 -27.38 -5.60
CA VAL A 48 -30.52 -28.71 -5.18
C VAL A 48 -32.01 -28.65 -4.86
N TYR A 49 -32.79 -29.55 -5.44
CA TYR A 49 -34.23 -29.64 -5.21
C TYR A 49 -34.52 -30.81 -4.26
N ALA A 50 -35.34 -30.57 -3.24
CA ALA A 50 -35.90 -31.59 -2.35
C ALA A 50 -37.35 -31.22 -2.01
N ASP A 51 -38.19 -32.21 -1.74
CA ASP A 51 -39.62 -32.04 -1.43
C ASP A 51 -40.35 -31.11 -2.42
N ASP A 52 -40.20 -31.39 -3.72
CA ASP A 52 -40.83 -30.64 -4.82
C ASP A 52 -40.49 -29.13 -4.88
N GLY A 53 -39.38 -28.71 -4.24
CA GLY A 53 -38.93 -27.32 -4.24
C GLY A 53 -37.41 -27.16 -4.20
N PRO A 54 -36.90 -25.94 -4.47
CA PRO A 54 -35.49 -25.63 -4.27
C PRO A 54 -35.16 -25.70 -2.78
N SER A 55 -34.27 -26.61 -2.40
CA SER A 55 -33.90 -26.90 -1.01
C SER A 55 -32.60 -26.22 -0.61
N GLU A 56 -31.60 -26.24 -1.50
CA GLU A 56 -30.28 -25.65 -1.23
C GLU A 56 -29.74 -25.00 -2.50
N GLN A 57 -29.08 -23.85 -2.37
CA GLN A 57 -28.42 -23.19 -3.49
C GLN A 57 -26.92 -23.07 -3.18
N ILE A 58 -26.11 -23.75 -3.99
CA ILE A 58 -24.65 -23.71 -3.89
C ILE A 58 -24.13 -22.73 -4.92
N ASN A 59 -23.52 -21.64 -4.47
CA ASN A 59 -22.91 -20.63 -5.34
C ASN A 59 -21.40 -20.86 -5.42
N GLN A 60 -20.87 -21.02 -6.64
CA GLN A 60 -19.45 -21.10 -6.90
C GLN A 60 -19.00 -19.92 -7.76
N LEU A 61 -17.88 -19.30 -7.39
CA LEU A 61 -17.27 -18.25 -8.22
C LEU A 61 -16.76 -18.87 -9.52
N GLY A 62 -17.24 -18.35 -10.65
CA GLY A 62 -16.76 -18.70 -11.98
C GLY A 62 -15.54 -17.87 -12.38
N THR A 63 -15.43 -17.59 -13.68
CA THR A 63 -14.39 -16.72 -14.25
C THR A 63 -14.75 -15.24 -14.09
N ILE A 64 -13.74 -14.38 -13.99
CA ILE A 64 -13.94 -12.92 -13.92
C ILE A 64 -13.44 -12.30 -15.21
N GLY A 65 -14.34 -11.79 -16.05
CA GLY A 65 -13.96 -11.03 -17.23
C GLY A 65 -13.42 -9.66 -16.85
N LEU A 66 -12.28 -9.27 -17.40
CA LEU A 66 -11.71 -7.92 -17.31
C LEU A 66 -11.59 -7.34 -18.71
N GLU A 67 -12.14 -6.15 -18.93
CA GLU A 67 -11.92 -5.36 -20.15
C GLU A 67 -11.31 -4.01 -19.74
N LEU A 68 -10.11 -3.72 -20.26
CA LEU A 68 -9.40 -2.47 -20.03
C LEU A 68 -9.29 -1.70 -21.33
N GLU A 69 -9.53 -0.40 -21.25
CA GLU A 69 -9.25 0.55 -22.31
C GLU A 69 -8.15 1.50 -21.85
N THR A 70 -7.09 1.60 -22.64
CA THR A 70 -5.91 2.41 -22.31
C THR A 70 -5.65 3.44 -23.41
N LYS A 71 -4.93 4.51 -23.05
CA LYS A 71 -4.51 5.54 -24.00
C LYS A 71 -3.47 5.00 -24.98
N ASP A 72 -2.56 4.18 -24.47
CA ASP A 72 -1.50 3.55 -25.24
C ASP A 72 -1.14 2.22 -24.59
N LEU A 73 -0.82 1.23 -25.43
CA LEU A 73 -0.37 -0.08 -25.00
C LEU A 73 0.99 -0.35 -25.66
N PRO A 74 2.09 0.11 -25.02
CA PRO A 74 3.45 -0.08 -25.52
C PRO A 74 3.78 -1.55 -25.81
N LEU A 75 4.65 -1.78 -26.80
CA LEU A 75 4.98 -3.14 -27.27
C LEU A 75 5.63 -4.02 -26.19
N ASP A 76 6.39 -3.43 -25.28
CA ASP A 76 6.98 -4.10 -24.11
C ASP A 76 5.91 -4.59 -23.13
N VAL A 77 4.87 -3.79 -22.90
CA VAL A 77 3.71 -4.20 -22.10
C VAL A 77 2.94 -5.32 -22.80
N GLN A 78 2.71 -5.21 -24.12
CA GLN A 78 2.08 -6.29 -24.89
C GLN A 78 2.88 -7.58 -24.80
N ALA A 79 4.20 -7.51 -24.93
CA ALA A 79 5.09 -8.65 -24.80
C ALA A 79 4.99 -9.30 -23.41
N ALA A 80 5.00 -8.50 -22.35
CA ALA A 80 4.92 -9.01 -20.99
C ALA A 80 3.55 -9.61 -20.65
N LEU A 81 2.45 -9.02 -21.14
CA LEU A 81 1.09 -9.48 -20.85
C LEU A 81 0.69 -10.72 -21.67
N LEU A 82 1.18 -10.84 -22.91
CA LEU A 82 0.80 -11.90 -23.85
C LEU A 82 1.88 -12.97 -24.01
N GLY A 83 3.07 -12.78 -23.43
CA GLY A 83 4.19 -13.72 -23.52
C GLY A 83 5.00 -13.64 -24.81
N HIS A 84 4.85 -12.58 -25.60
CA HIS A 84 5.59 -12.39 -26.84
C HIS A 84 7.06 -12.00 -26.59
N SER A 85 7.92 -12.20 -27.58
CA SER A 85 9.33 -11.81 -27.52
C SER A 85 9.60 -10.58 -28.38
N ILE A 86 10.45 -9.66 -27.89
CA ILE A 86 10.93 -8.52 -28.67
C ILE A 86 12.38 -8.77 -29.07
N VAL A 87 12.65 -8.83 -30.37
CA VAL A 87 14.02 -8.93 -30.92
C VAL A 87 14.24 -7.78 -31.89
N GLY A 88 15.25 -6.95 -31.62
CA GLY A 88 15.57 -5.79 -32.47
C GLY A 88 14.47 -4.72 -32.56
N GLY A 89 13.59 -4.63 -31.55
CA GLY A 89 12.47 -3.69 -31.54
C GLY A 89 11.20 -4.18 -32.25
N VAL A 90 11.20 -5.41 -32.77
CA VAL A 90 10.02 -6.05 -33.38
C VAL A 90 9.38 -7.00 -32.39
N LEU A 91 8.08 -6.82 -32.15
CA LEU A 91 7.25 -7.76 -31.39
C LEU A 91 7.00 -9.01 -32.26
N ILE A 92 7.58 -10.14 -31.89
CA ILE A 92 7.40 -11.42 -32.57
C ILE A 92 6.30 -12.18 -31.85
N LYS A 93 5.18 -12.41 -32.56
CA LYS A 93 4.05 -13.22 -32.09
C LYS A 93 4.19 -14.62 -32.66
N LYS A 94 4.29 -15.64 -31.81
CA LYS A 94 4.26 -17.06 -32.20
C LYS A 94 2.97 -17.70 -31.73
N ASP A 95 2.55 -18.74 -32.44
CA ASP A 95 1.47 -19.64 -32.02
C ASP A 95 1.81 -20.43 -30.75
N THR A 96 3.10 -20.59 -30.44
CA THR A 96 3.61 -21.21 -29.21
C THR A 96 3.68 -20.27 -28.01
N ASP A 97 3.34 -18.98 -28.16
CA ASP A 97 3.41 -18.03 -27.05
C ASP A 97 2.29 -18.33 -26.04
N ILE A 98 2.69 -18.50 -24.78
CA ILE A 98 1.76 -18.79 -23.67
C ILE A 98 1.65 -17.52 -22.82
N PRO A 99 0.47 -16.86 -22.78
CA PRO A 99 0.26 -15.71 -21.91
C PRO A 99 0.51 -16.08 -20.45
N PRO A 100 1.38 -15.34 -19.73
CA PRO A 100 1.61 -15.59 -18.32
C PRO A 100 0.40 -15.18 -17.48
N TYR A 101 0.30 -15.72 -16.27
CA TYR A 101 -0.64 -15.18 -15.28
C TYR A 101 -0.12 -13.83 -14.79
N VAL A 102 -1.01 -12.85 -14.70
CA VAL A 102 -0.68 -11.50 -14.26
C VAL A 102 -1.70 -10.99 -13.24
N ALA A 103 -1.22 -10.13 -12.35
CA ALA A 103 -2.05 -9.27 -11.52
C ALA A 103 -2.20 -7.91 -12.19
N ILE A 104 -3.38 -7.30 -12.06
CA ILE A 104 -3.68 -5.96 -12.57
C ILE A 104 -4.19 -5.09 -11.43
N GLY A 105 -3.59 -3.93 -11.27
CA GLY A 105 -3.91 -3.00 -10.21
C GLY A 105 -4.18 -1.61 -10.75
N TYR A 106 -5.16 -0.91 -10.17
CA TYR A 106 -5.40 0.49 -10.48
C TYR A 106 -6.07 1.20 -9.31
N ARG A 107 -6.11 2.54 -9.37
CA ARG A 107 -6.87 3.34 -8.40
C ARG A 107 -7.97 4.14 -9.07
N SER A 108 -9.10 4.22 -8.37
CA SER A 108 -10.27 4.99 -8.76
C SER A 108 -10.34 6.24 -7.89
N SER A 109 -10.39 7.42 -8.53
CA SER A 109 -10.57 8.70 -7.85
C SER A 109 -12.04 8.89 -7.50
N LYS A 110 -12.31 9.38 -6.29
CA LYS A 110 -13.68 9.66 -5.80
C LYS A 110 -13.99 11.14 -5.76
N SER A 111 -15.28 11.47 -5.69
CA SER A 111 -15.77 12.86 -5.62
C SER A 111 -15.31 13.65 -4.39
N ASN A 112 -14.77 12.97 -3.36
CA ASN A 112 -14.21 13.58 -2.15
C ASN A 112 -12.68 13.77 -2.21
N GLY A 113 -12.05 13.55 -3.37
CA GLY A 113 -10.59 13.67 -3.56
C GLY A 113 -9.77 12.49 -3.08
N LYS A 114 -10.41 11.47 -2.49
CA LYS A 114 -9.77 10.22 -2.04
C LYS A 114 -9.76 9.15 -3.13
N TYR A 115 -9.02 8.07 -2.88
CA TYR A 115 -8.85 6.95 -3.80
C TYR A 115 -9.40 5.64 -3.23
N ARG A 116 -9.94 4.82 -4.15
CA ARG A 116 -10.15 3.39 -3.94
C ARG A 116 -9.11 2.65 -4.76
N TYR A 117 -8.32 1.81 -4.11
CA TYR A 117 -7.31 1.02 -4.77
C TYR A 117 -7.79 -0.41 -4.97
N MET A 118 -7.38 -1.03 -6.07
CA MET A 118 -7.77 -2.39 -6.42
C MET A 118 -6.61 -3.16 -7.03
N TRP A 119 -6.60 -4.46 -6.78
CA TRP A 119 -5.81 -5.48 -7.48
C TRP A 119 -6.72 -6.64 -7.85
N LEU A 120 -6.66 -7.06 -9.11
CA LEU A 120 -7.08 -8.40 -9.56
C LEU A 120 -5.83 -9.26 -9.60
N LEU A 121 -5.84 -10.41 -8.93
CA LEU A 121 -4.60 -11.06 -8.51
C LEU A 121 -4.07 -12.10 -9.50
N LYS A 122 -4.95 -12.74 -10.27
CA LYS A 122 -4.56 -13.82 -11.19
C LYS A 122 -5.47 -13.83 -12.41
N GLY A 123 -4.93 -13.46 -13.55
CA GLY A 123 -5.64 -13.57 -14.82
C GLY A 123 -4.69 -13.70 -16.00
N LYS A 124 -5.25 -14.06 -17.15
CA LYS A 124 -4.55 -14.09 -18.43
C LYS A 124 -5.25 -13.14 -19.38
N PHE A 125 -4.47 -12.43 -20.18
CA PHE A 125 -5.02 -11.59 -21.23
C PHE A 125 -5.19 -12.39 -22.52
N ASP A 126 -6.29 -12.10 -23.19
CA ASP A 126 -6.57 -12.58 -24.54
C ASP A 126 -5.88 -11.66 -25.55
N LEU A 127 -5.62 -12.19 -26.74
CA LEU A 127 -5.04 -11.41 -27.82
C LEU A 127 -5.96 -10.22 -28.15
N PRO A 128 -5.46 -8.97 -28.04
CA PRO A 128 -6.30 -7.81 -28.32
C PRO A 128 -6.65 -7.76 -29.81
N GLY A 129 -7.91 -7.46 -30.10
CA GLY A 129 -8.31 -7.09 -31.45
C GLY A 129 -7.64 -5.78 -31.87
N GLN A 130 -7.25 -5.67 -33.14
CA GLN A 130 -6.69 -4.45 -33.71
C GLN A 130 -7.73 -3.83 -34.65
N GLU A 131 -8.07 -2.56 -34.43
CA GLU A 131 -8.98 -1.79 -35.27
C GLU A 131 -8.29 -0.48 -35.64
N ASP A 132 -7.83 -0.35 -36.89
CA ASP A 132 -7.18 0.85 -37.41
C ASP A 132 -8.15 1.61 -38.32
N LYS A 133 -8.34 2.91 -38.08
CA LYS A 133 -9.23 3.78 -38.86
C LYS A 133 -8.45 4.92 -39.48
N THR A 134 -8.79 5.24 -40.72
CA THR A 134 -8.29 6.43 -41.40
C THR A 134 -8.86 7.69 -40.74
N LYS A 135 -8.13 8.80 -40.83
CA LYS A 135 -8.58 10.10 -40.31
C LYS A 135 -9.86 10.56 -41.01
N GLU A 136 -10.93 10.78 -40.24
CA GLU A 136 -12.19 11.38 -40.71
C GLU A 136 -12.24 12.90 -40.42
N ASP A 137 -13.30 13.60 -40.86
CA ASP A 137 -13.51 15.05 -40.68
C ASP A 137 -13.44 15.51 -39.21
N LYS A 138 -13.68 14.60 -38.27
CA LYS A 138 -13.39 14.77 -36.84
C LYS A 138 -12.33 13.75 -36.42
N PRO A 139 -11.26 14.15 -35.70
CA PRO A 139 -10.28 13.20 -35.20
C PRO A 139 -10.95 12.19 -34.25
N SER A 140 -11.01 10.91 -34.63
CA SER A 140 -11.32 9.81 -33.73
C SER A 140 -10.02 9.33 -33.09
N VAL A 141 -9.97 9.33 -31.75
CA VAL A 141 -8.81 8.79 -31.02
C VAL A 141 -9.03 7.28 -30.92
N GLN A 142 -8.11 6.51 -31.47
CA GLN A 142 -8.14 5.05 -31.36
C GLN A 142 -7.42 4.65 -30.06
N THR A 143 -8.16 4.02 -29.16
CA THR A 143 -7.67 3.60 -27.85
C THR A 143 -7.58 2.08 -27.80
N PRO A 144 -6.40 1.51 -27.48
CA PRO A 144 -6.26 0.06 -27.39
C PRO A 144 -7.13 -0.52 -26.27
N LYS A 145 -7.85 -1.59 -26.61
CA LYS A 145 -8.64 -2.40 -25.69
C LYS A 145 -7.97 -3.75 -25.49
N ILE A 146 -7.88 -4.18 -24.25
CA ILE A 146 -7.36 -5.50 -23.88
C ILE A 146 -8.34 -6.19 -22.95
N ALA A 147 -8.71 -7.41 -23.28
CA ALA A 147 -9.60 -8.25 -22.49
C ALA A 147 -8.81 -9.40 -21.87
N GLY A 148 -9.18 -9.80 -20.66
CA GLY A 148 -8.56 -10.92 -19.99
C GLY A 148 -9.52 -11.64 -19.05
N THR A 149 -9.18 -12.88 -18.75
CA THR A 149 -9.95 -13.73 -17.84
C THR A 149 -9.17 -13.92 -16.55
N PHE A 150 -9.79 -13.53 -15.43
CA PHE A 150 -9.26 -13.63 -14.08
C PHE A 150 -9.95 -14.74 -13.30
N MET A 151 -9.24 -15.25 -12.30
CA MET A 151 -9.68 -16.34 -11.44
C MET A 151 -9.10 -16.19 -10.03
N LYS A 152 -9.59 -17.01 -9.09
CA LYS A 152 -8.99 -17.10 -7.76
C LYS A 152 -7.57 -17.66 -7.82
N ARG A 153 -6.74 -17.24 -6.87
CA ARG A 153 -5.42 -17.83 -6.63
C ARG A 153 -5.51 -19.21 -6.01
N ASP A 154 -4.46 -19.99 -6.20
CA ASP A 154 -4.37 -21.35 -5.66
C ASP A 154 -3.92 -21.34 -4.19
N TYR A 155 -3.09 -20.36 -3.78
CA TYR A 155 -2.60 -20.24 -2.40
C TYR A 155 -3.69 -19.91 -1.36
N ASP A 156 -4.46 -18.84 -1.60
CA ASP A 156 -5.38 -18.26 -0.60
C ASP A 156 -6.83 -18.13 -1.10
N GLY A 157 -7.10 -18.53 -2.34
CA GLY A 157 -8.42 -18.37 -2.95
C GLY A 157 -8.82 -16.91 -3.21
N GLN A 158 -7.92 -15.93 -3.03
CA GLN A 158 -8.22 -14.54 -3.29
C GLN A 158 -8.19 -14.27 -4.81
N TRP A 159 -9.19 -13.54 -5.29
CA TRP A 159 -9.25 -13.10 -6.69
C TRP A 159 -9.10 -11.58 -6.84
N GLN A 160 -9.51 -10.82 -5.81
CA GLN A 160 -9.35 -9.38 -5.75
C GLN A 160 -8.88 -8.92 -4.37
N ARG A 161 -8.19 -7.78 -4.34
CA ARG A 161 -7.96 -6.96 -3.15
C ARG A 161 -8.45 -5.55 -3.44
N VAL A 162 -9.20 -4.99 -2.50
CA VAL A 162 -9.72 -3.63 -2.61
C VAL A 162 -9.51 -2.94 -1.28
N THR A 163 -8.99 -1.71 -1.31
CA THR A 163 -8.94 -0.84 -0.12
C THR A 163 -9.50 0.53 -0.45
N ASP A 164 -9.98 1.20 0.57
CA ASP A 164 -10.68 2.46 0.45
C ASP A 164 -10.18 3.44 1.51
N GLU A 165 -9.70 4.62 1.06
CA GLU A 165 -9.24 5.71 1.94
C GLU A 165 -10.35 6.32 2.82
N ASP A 166 -11.61 5.98 2.56
CA ASP A 166 -12.74 6.35 3.43
C ASP A 166 -12.97 5.38 4.58
N LEU A 167 -12.30 4.22 4.58
CA LEU A 167 -12.48 3.22 5.62
C LEU A 167 -11.78 3.66 6.92
N SER A 168 -12.43 3.50 8.07
CA SER A 168 -11.85 3.86 9.37
C SER A 168 -10.62 3.03 9.74
N SER A 169 -10.51 1.82 9.19
CA SER A 169 -9.34 0.93 9.33
C SER A 169 -8.31 1.12 8.23
N TYR A 170 -8.44 2.16 7.39
CA TYR A 170 -7.46 2.45 6.34
C TYR A 170 -6.13 2.90 6.95
N VAL A 171 -5.06 2.19 6.59
CA VAL A 171 -3.69 2.55 6.97
C VAL A 171 -3.06 3.35 5.82
N PRO A 172 -2.56 4.59 6.05
CA PRO A 172 -2.01 5.44 4.98
C PRO A 172 -0.89 4.80 4.16
N ALA A 173 -0.03 3.97 4.77
CA ALA A 173 1.03 3.29 4.02
C ALA A 173 0.51 2.24 3.04
N THR A 174 -0.71 1.71 3.25
CA THR A 174 -1.35 0.78 2.32
C THR A 174 -1.51 1.43 0.94
N GLY A 175 -1.98 2.68 0.85
CA GLY A 175 -2.08 3.38 -0.43
C GLY A 175 -0.72 3.77 -1.01
N ALA A 176 0.21 4.23 -0.17
CA ALA A 176 1.56 4.61 -0.61
C ALA A 176 2.33 3.44 -1.22
N ASN A 177 2.17 2.26 -0.64
CA ASN A 177 2.82 1.03 -1.09
C ASN A 177 1.96 0.21 -2.05
N TRP A 178 0.76 0.65 -2.44
CA TRP A 178 -0.22 -0.21 -3.12
C TRP A 178 0.30 -0.76 -4.46
N PHE A 179 1.17 0.01 -5.11
CA PHE A 179 1.79 -0.33 -6.38
C PHE A 179 3.29 -0.66 -6.25
N THR A 180 3.84 -0.81 -5.04
CA THR A 180 5.24 -1.24 -4.85
C THR A 180 5.36 -2.76 -4.85
N SER A 181 4.36 -3.46 -4.31
CA SER A 181 4.24 -4.92 -4.34
C SER A 181 2.76 -5.33 -4.39
N VAL A 182 2.46 -6.41 -5.11
CA VAL A 182 1.12 -7.04 -5.11
C VAL A 182 0.85 -7.71 -3.75
N GLU A 183 1.87 -8.36 -3.19
CA GLU A 183 1.88 -8.87 -1.83
C GLU A 183 2.39 -7.78 -0.90
N GLN A 184 1.51 -6.83 -0.57
CA GLN A 184 1.78 -5.94 0.53
C GLN A 184 1.85 -6.75 1.82
N ILE A 185 2.99 -6.67 2.50
CA ILE A 185 3.08 -7.09 3.89
C ILE A 185 2.43 -5.95 4.68
N LEU A 186 1.16 -6.12 5.04
CA LEU A 186 0.46 -5.15 5.85
C LEU A 186 1.04 -5.22 7.25
N ASP A 187 1.80 -4.21 7.62
CA ASP A 187 2.17 -4.01 9.00
C ASP A 187 1.10 -3.18 9.68
N THR A 188 0.39 -3.79 10.61
CA THR A 188 -0.61 -3.14 11.47
C THR A 188 -0.15 -3.02 12.91
N THR A 189 1.11 -3.36 13.19
CA THR A 189 1.63 -3.40 14.56
C THR A 189 2.15 -2.01 14.92
N PRO A 190 1.61 -1.36 15.96
CA PRO A 190 2.18 -0.11 16.45
C PRO A 190 3.65 -0.28 16.86
N PRO A 191 4.51 0.73 16.61
CA PRO A 191 5.84 0.71 17.16
C PRO A 191 5.81 0.78 18.69
N THR A 192 6.88 0.31 19.31
CA THR A 192 7.13 0.42 20.75
C THR A 192 8.39 1.26 20.98
N VAL A 193 8.43 1.98 22.09
CA VAL A 193 9.53 2.91 22.40
C VAL A 193 10.05 2.73 23.81
N THR A 194 11.38 2.69 23.93
CA THR A 194 12.11 2.74 25.20
C THR A 194 12.78 4.11 25.33
N ILE A 195 12.63 4.76 26.48
CA ILE A 195 13.14 6.12 26.72
C ILE A 195 14.27 6.07 27.76
N VAL A 196 15.36 6.78 27.46
CA VAL A 196 16.46 7.08 28.39
C VAL A 196 16.53 8.59 28.57
N PRO A 197 16.57 9.14 29.80
CA PRO A 197 16.63 8.43 31.08
C PRO A 197 15.39 7.59 31.40
N ALA A 198 15.59 6.49 32.13
CA ALA A 198 14.51 5.58 32.51
C ALA A 198 13.52 6.26 33.46
N ASN A 199 12.29 5.74 33.50
CA ASN A 199 11.26 6.27 34.38
C ASN A 199 11.69 6.19 35.85
N ASN A 200 11.48 7.29 36.57
CA ASN A 200 11.87 7.53 37.96
C ASN A 200 13.39 7.53 38.22
N ALA A 201 14.25 7.68 37.20
CA ALA A 201 15.68 7.89 37.43
C ALA A 201 15.91 9.17 38.27
N THR A 202 16.76 9.10 39.31
CA THR A 202 16.93 10.21 40.28
C THR A 202 18.26 10.94 40.18
N THR A 203 19.24 10.38 39.48
CA THR A 203 20.63 10.86 39.44
C THR A 203 21.10 11.16 38.02
N VAL A 204 20.24 11.77 37.21
CA VAL A 204 20.57 12.11 35.82
C VAL A 204 21.45 13.35 35.77
N ALA A 205 22.57 13.31 35.05
CA ALA A 205 23.42 14.49 34.94
C ALA A 205 22.69 15.62 34.21
N VAL A 206 22.91 16.87 34.64
CA VAL A 206 22.29 18.06 34.00
C VAL A 206 22.61 18.21 32.50
N GLY A 207 23.69 17.61 32.00
CA GLY A 207 24.06 17.60 30.58
C GLY A 207 23.58 16.38 29.79
N SER A 208 22.79 15.49 30.40
CA SER A 208 22.32 14.27 29.72
C SER A 208 21.35 14.58 28.58
N SER A 209 21.53 13.88 27.46
CA SER A 209 20.56 13.84 26.38
C SER A 209 19.41 12.90 26.72
N VAL A 210 18.27 13.09 26.04
CA VAL A 210 17.14 12.15 26.08
C VAL A 210 17.13 11.35 24.80
N VAL A 211 16.98 10.03 24.91
CA VAL A 211 17.02 9.09 23.78
C VAL A 211 15.75 8.26 23.77
N TRP A 212 15.04 8.26 22.64
CA TRP A 212 13.93 7.35 22.35
C TRP A 212 14.41 6.30 21.36
N THR A 213 14.32 5.03 21.75
CA THR A 213 14.70 3.89 20.92
C THR A 213 13.46 3.08 20.55
N PHE A 214 13.18 2.97 19.25
CA PHE A 214 12.06 2.23 18.71
C PHE A 214 12.48 0.80 18.30
N ASN A 215 11.56 -0.16 18.42
CA ASN A 215 11.79 -1.55 17.96
C ASN A 215 11.85 -1.65 16.42
N GLU A 216 11.41 -0.62 15.71
CA GLU A 216 11.32 -0.58 14.25
C GLU A 216 11.52 0.84 13.70
N PRO A 217 11.79 0.98 12.38
CA PRO A 217 11.97 2.29 11.73
C PRO A 217 10.73 3.18 11.81
N ILE A 218 10.91 4.46 12.15
CA ILE A 218 9.86 5.48 12.19
C ILE A 218 9.89 6.44 11.01
N LEU A 219 8.75 7.06 10.69
CA LEU A 219 8.66 8.11 9.68
C LEU A 219 9.40 9.35 10.14
N ALA A 220 10.43 9.74 9.39
CA ALA A 220 11.23 10.93 9.68
C ALA A 220 10.39 12.23 9.74
N SER A 221 9.29 12.31 8.98
CA SER A 221 8.35 13.45 9.03
C SER A 221 7.65 13.60 10.39
N THR A 222 7.57 12.53 11.19
CA THR A 222 6.98 12.56 12.54
C THR A 222 7.99 12.92 13.63
N VAL A 223 9.28 13.06 13.31
CA VAL A 223 10.33 13.50 14.25
C VAL A 223 10.38 15.02 14.31
N ASN A 224 9.58 15.58 15.21
CA ASN A 224 9.48 17.02 15.42
C ASN A 224 9.17 17.35 16.89
N LYS A 225 9.25 18.64 17.25
CA LYS A 225 9.07 19.14 18.62
C LYS A 225 7.64 19.03 19.17
N GLY A 226 6.66 18.69 18.33
CA GLY A 226 5.29 18.39 18.76
C GLY A 226 5.08 16.93 19.17
N ASN A 227 5.91 16.02 18.66
CA ASN A 227 5.84 14.59 18.94
C ASN A 227 6.87 14.12 19.96
N PHE A 228 8.04 14.78 20.02
CA PHE A 228 9.11 14.49 20.96
C PHE A 228 9.35 15.72 21.84
N LEU A 229 9.04 15.60 23.13
CA LEU A 229 9.11 16.71 24.08
C LEU A 229 9.94 16.34 25.30
N VAL A 230 10.71 17.30 25.77
CA VAL A 230 11.30 17.28 27.12
C VAL A 230 10.79 18.53 27.83
N GLN A 231 10.18 18.39 28.99
CA GLN A 231 9.62 19.51 29.75
C GLN A 231 9.80 19.30 31.25
N LYS A 232 9.75 20.39 32.03
CA LYS A 232 9.68 20.25 33.49
C LYS A 232 8.41 19.52 33.90
N ALA A 233 8.50 18.66 34.91
CA ALA A 233 7.39 17.82 35.34
C ALA A 233 6.23 18.61 35.99
N ASP A 234 6.49 19.85 36.42
CA ASP A 234 5.49 20.81 36.89
C ASP A 234 4.69 21.46 35.74
N GLY A 235 5.01 21.15 34.48
CA GLY A 235 4.37 21.71 33.29
C GLY A 235 4.74 23.16 32.98
N SER A 236 5.66 23.77 33.73
CA SER A 236 5.97 25.19 33.64
C SER A 236 6.75 25.59 32.39
N ALA A 237 7.53 24.67 31.80
CA ALA A 237 8.39 24.98 30.67
C ALA A 237 8.80 23.74 29.86
N GLN A 238 8.76 23.86 28.53
CA GLN A 238 9.44 22.94 27.60
C GLN A 238 10.93 23.29 27.51
N VAL A 239 11.78 22.26 27.47
CA VAL A 239 13.22 22.40 27.31
C VAL A 239 13.54 22.65 25.84
N ALA A 240 14.33 23.69 25.56
CA ALA A 240 14.84 23.95 24.22
C ALA A 240 16.01 23.01 23.89
N GLY A 241 15.98 22.41 22.71
CA GLY A 241 17.04 21.53 22.22
C GLY A 241 16.85 21.13 20.77
N THR A 242 17.75 20.27 20.29
CA THR A 242 17.76 19.70 18.94
C THR A 242 17.35 18.24 18.95
N LEU A 243 16.66 17.79 17.91
CA LEU A 243 16.31 16.39 17.68
C LEU A 243 17.13 15.87 16.51
N VAL A 244 17.72 14.69 16.67
CA VAL A 244 18.45 13.99 15.62
C VAL A 244 17.90 12.57 15.52
N LEU A 245 17.43 12.19 14.33
CA LEU A 245 17.10 10.81 13.99
C LEU A 245 18.34 10.15 13.39
N ASP A 246 18.64 8.93 13.82
CA ASP A 246 19.78 8.18 13.32
C ASP A 246 19.54 7.61 11.90
N ALA A 247 20.60 7.07 11.29
CA ALA A 247 20.52 6.52 9.95
C ALA A 247 19.64 5.26 9.83
N THR A 248 19.41 4.54 10.94
CA THR A 248 18.51 3.36 10.94
C THR A 248 17.04 3.74 11.11
N LEU A 249 16.75 5.02 11.33
CA LEU A 249 15.41 5.57 11.62
C LEU A 249 14.78 5.00 12.89
N ARG A 250 15.56 4.54 13.87
CA ARG A 250 15.05 3.91 15.11
C ARG A 250 15.40 4.67 16.38
N ILE A 251 16.37 5.57 16.33
CA ILE A 251 16.89 6.26 17.51
C ILE A 251 16.73 7.76 17.30
N VAL A 252 15.89 8.37 18.14
CA VAL A 252 15.75 9.82 18.23
C VAL A 252 16.51 10.31 19.45
N THR A 253 17.46 11.21 19.25
CA THR A 253 18.24 11.84 20.31
C THR A 253 17.85 13.31 20.44
N PHE A 254 17.40 13.71 21.63
CA PHE A 254 17.23 15.11 22.01
C PHE A 254 18.42 15.61 22.82
N THR A 255 19.10 16.62 22.31
CA THR A 255 20.20 17.31 23.01
C THR A 255 19.68 18.66 23.53
N PRO A 256 19.61 18.87 24.86
CA PRO A 256 19.30 20.18 25.43
C PRO A 256 20.27 21.26 24.92
N SER A 257 19.75 22.43 24.55
CA SER A 257 20.56 23.57 24.11
C SER A 257 21.34 24.23 25.26
N THR A 258 20.87 24.03 26.48
CA THR A 258 21.51 24.42 27.73
C THR A 258 21.39 23.27 28.72
N ASN A 259 22.33 23.17 29.67
CA ASN A 259 22.21 22.21 30.77
C ASN A 259 20.86 22.35 31.48
N LEU A 260 20.29 21.20 31.85
CA LEU A 260 19.09 21.12 32.67
C LEU A 260 19.37 21.72 34.06
N THR A 261 18.31 22.17 34.73
CA THR A 261 18.42 22.67 36.11
C THR A 261 18.64 21.48 37.04
N ALA A 262 19.60 21.54 37.96
CA ALA A 262 19.81 20.51 38.98
C ALA A 262 18.62 20.41 39.94
N ALA A 263 18.49 19.27 40.63
CA ALA A 263 17.40 18.98 41.58
C ALA A 263 16.00 19.24 41.00
N THR A 264 15.83 19.04 39.69
CA THR A 264 14.58 19.32 38.98
C THR A 264 14.07 18.05 38.31
N GLN A 265 12.77 17.82 38.41
CA GLN A 265 12.12 16.71 37.73
C GLN A 265 11.69 17.14 36.32
N TYR A 266 12.01 16.31 35.33
CA TYR A 266 11.65 16.46 33.94
C TYR A 266 10.80 15.29 33.46
N MET A 267 10.04 15.51 32.39
CA MET A 267 9.30 14.52 31.63
C MET A 267 9.86 14.45 30.22
N ALA A 268 10.13 13.24 29.74
CA ALA A 268 10.40 12.94 28.34
C ALA A 268 9.19 12.23 27.73
N ILE A 269 8.69 12.75 26.60
CA ILE A 269 7.41 12.37 26.01
C ILE A 269 7.62 12.01 24.54
N ALA A 270 7.11 10.85 24.13
CA ALA A 270 6.78 10.53 22.75
C ALA A 270 5.24 10.44 22.62
N THR A 271 4.63 11.25 21.76
CA THR A 271 3.16 11.31 21.63
C THR A 271 2.63 10.23 20.68
N GLN A 272 1.30 10.04 20.65
CA GLN A 272 0.65 9.21 19.62
C GLN A 272 0.81 9.74 18.19
N GLY A 273 1.37 10.93 17.99
CA GLY A 273 1.66 11.45 16.65
C GLY A 273 2.89 10.83 15.98
N VAL A 274 3.68 10.04 16.72
CA VAL A 274 4.82 9.29 16.16
C VAL A 274 4.31 8.05 15.42
N GLN A 275 4.78 7.83 14.20
CA GLN A 275 4.37 6.71 13.34
C GLN A 275 5.57 5.91 12.84
N ASP A 276 5.41 4.60 12.67
CA ASP A 276 6.35 3.76 11.93
C ASP A 276 6.33 4.08 10.42
N VAL A 277 7.26 3.51 9.64
CA VAL A 277 7.30 3.64 8.17
C VAL A 277 6.05 3.11 7.46
N SER A 278 5.27 2.29 8.14
CA SER A 278 3.99 1.71 7.71
C SER A 278 2.79 2.56 8.15
N GLY A 279 3.00 3.73 8.77
CA GLY A 279 1.97 4.65 9.20
C GLY A 279 1.22 4.24 10.48
N ASN A 280 1.65 3.20 11.19
CA ASN A 280 1.04 2.85 12.48
C ASN A 280 1.55 3.81 13.56
N ALA A 281 0.60 4.45 14.24
CA ALA A 281 0.88 5.34 15.36
C ALA A 281 1.25 4.56 16.63
N LEU A 282 2.03 5.16 17.52
CA LEU A 282 2.18 4.65 18.90
C LEU A 282 0.80 4.37 19.52
N ALA A 283 0.63 3.19 20.11
CA ALA A 283 -0.65 2.79 20.71
C ALA A 283 -1.10 3.75 21.85
N SER A 284 -0.14 4.26 22.61
CA SER A 284 -0.32 5.24 23.69
C SER A 284 0.88 6.19 23.74
N PRO A 285 0.73 7.42 24.25
CA PRO A 285 1.88 8.27 24.47
C PRO A 285 2.81 7.63 25.51
N SER A 286 4.10 7.60 25.22
CA SER A 286 5.12 7.09 26.15
C SER A 286 5.72 8.25 26.91
N VAL A 287 5.72 8.14 28.25
CA VAL A 287 6.16 9.20 29.15
C VAL A 287 7.08 8.61 30.21
N THR A 288 8.25 9.20 30.37
CA THR A 288 9.15 8.92 31.49
C THR A 288 9.41 10.18 32.29
N LYS A 289 9.54 10.03 33.61
CA LYS A 289 9.95 11.09 34.53
C LYS A 289 11.36 10.83 35.02
N PHE A 290 12.20 11.85 35.13
CA PHE A 290 13.53 11.72 35.70
C PHE A 290 13.95 12.98 36.45
N THR A 291 14.86 12.85 37.40
CA THR A 291 15.37 13.94 38.24
C THR A 291 16.86 14.13 37.98
N THR A 292 17.25 15.39 37.86
CA THR A 292 18.63 15.80 37.58
C THR A 292 19.43 16.09 38.85
N VAL A 293 20.73 15.82 38.81
CA VAL A 293 21.71 16.14 39.86
C VAL A 293 22.93 16.84 39.29
#